data_AF-A0A7S3CQV6-F1
#
_entry.id   AF-A0A7S3CQV6-F1
#
_cell.length_a   1.000
_cell.length_b   1.000
_cell.length_c   1.000
_cell.angle_alpha   90.00
_cell.angle_beta   90.00
_cell.angle_gamma   90.00
#
_symmetry.space_group_name_H-M   'P 1'
#
loop_
_entity.id
_entity.type
_entity.pdbx_description
1 polymer ?
#
loop_
_entity_poly.entity_id
_entity_poly.type
_entity_poly.pdbx_seq_one_letter_code
_entity_poly.pdbx_strand_id
1 'polypeptide(L)'
;ILAYIGNKHNLKPTDALEEYRGLAAEALFWDDFFGKYIPGAVFAQEGREEKMKELEEKHVPEFLKKFETLLSEDRKFICNDSLTIYDMQVLGFFTNLVLNSNSKDPEL
;
A
#
# COMPACT_ATOMS: atom_id res chain seq x y z
N ILE A 1 6.74 9.95 -11.75
CA ILE A 1 6.73 8.84 -12.74
C ILE A 1 5.36 8.17 -12.79
N LEU A 2 4.82 7.67 -11.67
CA LEU A 2 3.50 7.04 -11.62
C LEU A 2 2.35 7.90 -12.18
N ALA A 3 2.26 9.17 -11.81
CA ALA A 3 1.26 10.08 -12.38
C ALA A 3 1.38 10.23 -13.90
N TYR A 4 2.60 10.23 -14.45
CA TYR A 4 2.82 10.28 -15.90
C TYR A 4 2.33 8.99 -16.58
N ILE A 5 2.67 7.83 -16.03
CA ILE A 5 2.18 6.52 -16.53
C ILE A 5 0.66 6.47 -16.47
N GLY A 6 0.09 6.91 -15.34
CA GLY A 6 -1.35 6.99 -15.12
C GLY A 6 -2.06 7.79 -16.19
N ASN A 7 -1.58 9.00 -16.45
CA ASN A 7 -2.15 9.86 -17.49
C ASN A 7 -1.95 9.29 -18.89
N LYS A 8 -0.77 8.75 -19.19
CA LYS A 8 -0.44 8.24 -20.53
C LYS A 8 -1.26 7.01 -20.93
N HIS A 9 -1.60 6.18 -19.95
CA HIS A 9 -2.25 4.88 -20.18
C HIS A 9 -3.71 4.84 -19.68
N ASN A 10 -4.30 5.98 -19.36
CA ASN A 10 -5.67 6.08 -18.82
C ASN A 10 -5.90 5.23 -17.57
N LEU A 11 -4.90 5.19 -16.68
CA LEU A 11 -4.95 4.49 -15.39
C LEU A 11 -5.17 5.46 -14.22
N LYS A 12 -5.71 6.64 -14.50
CA LYS A 12 -6.22 7.58 -13.50
C LYS A 12 -7.73 7.70 -13.63
N PRO A 13 -8.46 7.83 -12.51
CA PRO A 13 -9.86 8.20 -12.55
C PRO A 13 -10.04 9.54 -13.27
N THR A 14 -11.10 9.66 -14.07
CA THR A 14 -11.50 10.93 -14.68
C THR A 14 -12.48 11.70 -13.81
N ASP A 15 -13.16 11.01 -12.90
CA ASP A 15 -14.03 11.63 -11.91
C ASP A 15 -13.21 12.16 -10.73
N ALA A 16 -13.49 13.39 -10.32
CA ALA A 16 -12.71 14.09 -9.29
C ALA A 16 -12.86 13.46 -7.90
N LEU A 17 -14.03 12.90 -7.58
CA LEU A 17 -14.24 12.22 -6.29
C LEU A 17 -13.46 10.91 -6.25
N GLU A 18 -13.46 10.16 -7.35
CA GLU A 18 -12.67 8.93 -7.44
C GLU A 18 -11.15 9.21 -7.46
N GLU A 19 -10.72 10.31 -8.08
CA GLU A 19 -9.33 10.75 -7.97
C GLU A 19 -8.95 11.11 -6.53
N TYR A 20 -9.82 11.83 -5.80
CA TYR A 20 -9.61 12.14 -4.40
C TYR A 20 -9.49 10.87 -3.53
N ARG A 21 -10.35 9.87 -3.74
CA ARG A 21 -10.25 8.58 -3.03
C ARG A 21 -8.91 7.90 -3.30
N GLY A 22 -8.48 7.88 -4.55
CA GLY A 22 -7.18 7.33 -4.93
C GLY A 22 -6.00 8.03 -4.24
N LEU A 23 -6.01 9.36 -4.21
CA LEU A 23 -4.99 10.15 -3.51
C LEU A 23 -5.02 9.92 -1.99
N ALA A 24 -6.21 9.79 -1.40
CA ALA A 24 -6.34 9.48 0.02
C ALA A 24 -5.79 8.08 0.34
N ALA A 25 -6.05 7.09 -0.52
CA ALA A 25 -5.49 5.75 -0.40
C ALA A 25 -3.96 5.76 -0.55
N GLU A 26 -3.44 6.53 -1.51
CA GLU A 26 -2.01 6.73 -1.71
C GLU A 26 -1.33 7.33 -0.47
N ALA A 27 -1.89 8.40 0.10
CA ALA A 27 -1.36 9.04 1.31
C ALA A 27 -1.42 8.10 2.52
N LEU A 28 -2.55 7.40 2.72
CA LEU A 28 -2.70 6.45 3.82
C LEU A 28 -1.67 5.31 3.72
N PHE A 29 -1.40 4.83 2.50
CA PHE A 29 -0.41 3.79 2.27
C PHE A 29 1.03 4.31 2.38
N TRP A 30 1.42 5.34 1.63
CA TRP A 30 2.81 5.80 1.58
C TRP A 30 3.23 6.60 2.80
N ASP A 31 2.44 7.59 3.18
CA ASP A 31 2.85 8.56 4.20
C ASP A 31 2.55 8.04 5.61
N ASP A 32 1.42 7.34 5.77
CA ASP A 32 0.94 6.91 7.09
C ASP A 32 1.34 5.50 7.49
N PHE A 33 1.64 4.62 6.53
CA PHE A 33 2.03 3.24 6.82
C PHE A 33 3.43 2.92 6.33
N PHE A 34 3.66 2.93 5.02
CA PHE A 34 4.90 2.47 4.41
C PHE A 34 6.10 3.29 4.90
N GLY A 35 6.09 4.60 4.68
CA GLY A 35 7.22 5.48 5.00
C GLY A 35 7.57 5.53 6.49
N LYS A 36 6.58 5.34 7.37
CA LYS A 36 6.76 5.37 8.83
C LYS A 36 7.27 4.06 9.41
N TYR A 37 6.76 2.92 8.95
CA TYR A 37 6.99 1.65 9.65
C TYR A 37 7.80 0.65 8.84
N ILE A 38 7.68 0.62 7.50
CA ILE A 38 8.29 -0.44 6.70
C ILE A 38 9.82 -0.33 6.65
N PRO A 39 10.45 0.78 6.24
CA PRO A 39 11.91 0.86 6.19
C PRO A 39 12.58 0.60 7.55
N GLY A 40 11.99 1.13 8.62
CA GLY A 40 12.52 1.03 9.97
C GLY A 40 12.48 -0.38 10.56
N ALA A 41 11.55 -1.22 10.12
CA ALA A 41 11.47 -2.64 10.48
C ALA A 41 12.31 -3.50 9.53
N VAL A 42 12.16 -3.33 8.22
CA VAL A 42 12.80 -4.19 7.21
C VAL A 42 14.33 -4.03 7.20
N PHE A 43 14.84 -2.81 7.32
CA PHE A 43 16.27 -2.50 7.23
C PHE A 43 16.94 -2.26 8.59
N ALA A 44 16.29 -2.65 9.69
CA ALA A 44 16.89 -2.54 11.02
C ALA A 44 18.13 -3.45 11.14
N GLN A 45 19.25 -2.89 11.60
CA GLN A 45 20.44 -3.67 11.94
C GLN A 45 20.34 -4.32 13.32
N GLU A 46 19.61 -3.69 14.25
CA GLU A 46 19.40 -4.17 15.62
C GLU A 46 17.89 -4.20 15.95
N GLY A 47 17.48 -5.18 16.76
CA GLY A 47 16.09 -5.32 17.21
C GLY A 47 15.09 -5.57 16.07
N ARG A 48 15.57 -6.11 14.94
CA ARG A 48 14.76 -6.30 13.74
C ARG A 48 13.57 -7.21 13.96
N GLU A 49 13.77 -8.34 14.62
CA GLU A 49 12.70 -9.31 14.90
C GLU A 49 11.56 -8.66 15.71
N GLU A 50 11.90 -7.90 16.76
CA GLU A 50 10.91 -7.18 17.58
C GLU A 50 10.14 -6.13 16.77
N LYS A 51 10.85 -5.37 15.91
CA LYS A 51 10.21 -4.36 15.04
C LYS A 51 9.33 -5.00 13.97
N MET A 52 9.75 -6.13 13.40
CA MET A 52 8.93 -6.89 12.46
C MET A 52 7.68 -7.45 13.13
N LYS A 53 7.81 -7.93 14.38
CA LYS A 53 6.69 -8.37 15.19
C LYS A 53 5.73 -7.22 15.52
N GLU A 54 6.23 -6.05 15.92
CA GLU A 54 5.40 -4.86 16.12
C GLU A 54 4.69 -4.43 14.82
N LEU A 55 5.40 -4.48 13.69
CA LEU A 55 4.83 -4.21 12.37
C LEU A 55 3.67 -5.16 12.07
N GLU A 56 3.85 -6.46 12.27
CA GLU A 56 2.84 -7.49 12.02
C GLU A 56 1.65 -7.42 12.98
N GLU A 57 1.90 -7.28 14.28
CA GLU A 57 0.87 -7.38 15.32
C GLU A 57 0.07 -6.08 15.51
N LYS A 58 0.66 -4.93 15.14
CA LYS A 58 0.05 -3.62 15.39
C LYS A 58 -0.14 -2.80 14.12
N HIS A 59 0.95 -2.45 13.44
CA HIS A 59 0.90 -1.42 12.40
C HIS A 59 0.21 -1.90 11.12
N VAL A 60 0.42 -3.16 10.71
CA VAL A 60 -0.29 -3.76 9.56
C VAL A 60 -1.80 -3.85 9.83
N PRO A 61 -2.30 -4.43 10.95
CA PRO A 61 -3.72 -4.43 11.26
C PRO A 61 -4.35 -3.04 11.34
N GLU A 62 -3.68 -2.07 11.98
CA GLU A 62 -4.16 -0.69 12.06
C GLU A 62 -4.28 -0.04 10.68
N PHE A 63 -3.28 -0.24 9.82
CA PHE A 63 -3.32 0.22 8.43
C PHE A 63 -4.47 -0.41 7.66
N LEU A 64 -4.60 -1.75 7.67
CA LEU A 64 -5.65 -2.45 6.94
C LEU A 64 -7.04 -2.01 7.38
N LYS A 65 -7.26 -1.81 8.68
CA LYS A 65 -8.53 -1.30 9.21
C LYS A 65 -8.84 0.12 8.73
N LYS A 66 -7.85 1.01 8.66
CA LYS A 66 -8.05 2.35 8.09
C LYS A 66 -8.28 2.28 6.58
N PHE A 67 -7.54 1.42 5.90
CA PHE A 67 -7.60 1.26 4.45
C PHE A 67 -8.96 0.72 4.00
N GLU A 68 -9.54 -0.21 4.77
CA GLU A 68 -10.91 -0.71 4.57
C GLU A 68 -11.94 0.43 4.51
N THR A 69 -11.77 1.52 5.27
CA THR A 69 -12.69 2.66 5.23
C THR A 69 -12.68 3.45 3.92
N LEU A 70 -11.66 3.24 3.09
CA LEU A 70 -11.54 3.84 1.76
C LEU A 70 -12.08 2.92 0.65
N LEU A 71 -12.31 1.64 0.97
CA LEU A 71 -12.88 0.67 0.04
C LEU A 71 -14.40 0.82 0.02
N SER A 72 -14.98 0.61 -1.16
CA SER A 72 -16.43 0.58 -1.33
C SER A 72 -16.89 -0.85 -1.53
N GLU A 73 -18.08 -1.17 -1.02
CA GLU A 73 -18.71 -2.49 -1.19
C GLU A 73 -19.27 -2.70 -2.61
N ASP A 74 -19.56 -1.60 -3.33
CA ASP A 74 -20.17 -1.60 -4.65
C ASP A 74 -19.16 -1.47 -5.80
N ARG A 75 -17.86 -1.35 -5.51
CA ARG A 75 -16.79 -1.21 -6.49
C ARG A 75 -15.80 -2.35 -6.43
N LYS A 76 -15.25 -2.68 -7.60
CA LYS A 76 -14.25 -3.75 -7.71
C LYS A 76 -12.85 -3.35 -7.24
N PHE A 77 -12.46 -2.09 -7.43
CA PHE A 77 -11.13 -1.55 -7.12
C PHE A 77 -11.24 -0.32 -6.22
N ILE A 78 -10.10 0.23 -5.77
CA ILE A 78 -10.06 1.34 -4.80
C ILE A 78 -10.88 2.55 -5.27
N CYS A 79 -10.79 2.88 -6.56
CA CYS A 79 -11.43 4.06 -7.12
C CYS A 79 -12.70 3.74 -7.91
N ASN A 80 -12.74 2.66 -8.69
CA ASN A 80 -13.91 2.34 -9.52
C ASN A 80 -13.86 0.87 -9.97
N ASP A 81 -14.59 0.51 -11.03
CA ASP A 81 -14.61 -0.85 -11.57
C ASP A 81 -13.48 -1.16 -12.55
N SER A 82 -12.54 -0.24 -12.72
CA SER A 82 -11.34 -0.35 -13.54
C SER A 82 -10.08 -0.21 -12.70
N LEU A 83 -9.02 -0.89 -13.12
CA LEU A 83 -7.73 -0.84 -12.45
C LEU A 83 -7.08 0.54 -12.64
N THR A 84 -6.53 1.10 -11.57
CA THR A 84 -5.83 2.39 -11.57
C THR A 84 -4.40 2.26 -11.04
N ILE A 85 -3.63 3.35 -11.14
CA ILE A 85 -2.29 3.41 -10.53
C ILE A 85 -2.32 3.24 -9.01
N TYR A 86 -3.42 3.59 -8.35
CA TYR A 86 -3.57 3.50 -6.89
C TYR A 86 -3.67 2.03 -6.45
N ASP A 87 -4.40 1.22 -7.21
CA ASP A 87 -4.46 -0.24 -6.98
C ASP A 87 -3.09 -0.89 -7.14
N MET A 88 -2.32 -0.46 -8.14
CA MET A 88 -0.98 -0.98 -8.40
C MET A 88 0.01 -0.67 -7.27
N GLN A 89 -0.11 0.51 -6.65
CA GLN A 89 0.75 0.88 -5.52
C GLN A 89 0.53 -0.03 -4.32
N VAL A 90 -0.73 -0.26 -3.95
CA VAL A 90 -1.10 -1.11 -2.82
C VAL A 90 -0.80 -2.57 -3.12
N LEU A 91 -1.09 -3.05 -4.34
CA LEU A 91 -0.74 -4.41 -4.77
C LEU A 91 0.78 -4.64 -4.76
N GLY A 92 1.56 -3.62 -5.09
CA GLY A 92 3.02 -3.65 -5.06
C GLY A 92 3.56 -4.04 -3.69
N PHE A 93 2.92 -3.61 -2.60
CA PHE A 93 3.30 -4.01 -1.24
C PHE A 93 3.10 -5.51 -1.01
N PHE A 94 1.89 -6.01 -1.27
CA PHE A 94 1.58 -7.42 -1.04
C PHE A 94 2.44 -8.33 -1.90
N THR A 95 2.62 -7.98 -3.17
CA THR A 95 3.40 -8.79 -4.11
C THR A 95 4.90 -8.77 -3.81
N ASN A 96 5.46 -7.64 -3.36
CA ASN A 96 6.90 -7.53 -3.13
C ASN A 96 7.34 -7.87 -1.70
N LEU A 97 6.52 -7.59 -0.68
CA LEU A 97 6.91 -7.76 0.72
C LEU A 97 6.27 -8.98 1.37
N VAL A 98 4.98 -9.22 1.12
CA VAL A 98 4.22 -10.26 1.82
C VAL A 98 4.32 -11.61 1.10
N LEU A 99 4.12 -11.62 -0.22
CA LEU A 99 4.01 -12.82 -1.03
C LEU A 99 5.33 -13.22 -1.71
N ASN A 100 6.30 -12.31 -1.78
CA ASN A 100 7.59 -12.58 -2.41
C ASN A 100 8.42 -13.53 -1.54
N SER A 101 8.77 -14.70 -2.04
CA SER A 101 9.66 -15.60 -1.31
C SER A 101 11.06 -15.02 -1.10
N ASN A 102 11.49 -14.10 -1.98
CA ASN A 102 12.80 -13.46 -1.92
C ASN A 102 12.82 -12.23 -0.99
N SER A 103 11.66 -11.77 -0.49
CA SER A 103 11.63 -10.73 0.55
C SER A 103 11.84 -11.30 1.94
N LYS A 104 11.67 -12.61 2.11
CA LYS A 104 12.05 -13.33 3.32
C LYS A 104 13.56 -13.43 3.33
N ASP A 105 14.15 -12.90 4.39
CA ASP A 105 15.59 -12.93 4.58
C ASP A 105 16.06 -14.39 4.65
N PRO A 106 17.05 -14.82 3.85
CA PRO A 106 17.60 -16.18 3.96
C PRO A 106 18.34 -16.45 5.27
N GLU A 107 18.58 -15.40 6.09
CA GLU A 107 19.30 -15.48 7.36
C GLU A 107 18.40 -15.51 8.62
N LEU A 108 17.07 -15.58 8.44
CA LEU A 108 16.10 -15.87 9.51
C LEU A 108 15.56 -17.31 9.40
#